data_AF-A0AAE0IIW4-F1
#
_entry.id   AF-A0AAE0IIW4-F1
#
_cell.length_a   1.000
_cell.length_b   1.000
_cell.length_c   1.000
_cell.angle_alpha   90.00
_cell.angle_beta   90.00
_cell.angle_gamma   90.00
#
_symmetry.space_group_name_H-M   'P 1'
#
loop_
_entity.id
_entity.type
_entity.pdbx_description
1 polymer ?
#
loop_
_entity_poly.entity_id
_entity_poly.type
_entity_poly.pdbx_seq_one_letter_code
_entity_poly.pdbx_strand_id
1 'polypeptide(L)'
;MGAVGLAAKIFMPKFFLLRLIPYALIIPIILFEALSLSGCVSTSPAIPSLYIVSLRSSQNTTLLSQVQVRLGYFGICGGDGSTFHCQSSMGTSTDLLAANLFPDINLNINGSYAAPPLTSRADSDNATADAREAGLIVDLVSTAVDLQTQVYVSVLAAAAFFFVIGLVFLLLHKLDIKKGNSDKPRRSAIIKRGTFGMLMLSTGLVFTAALATTETAGVLKHSTEAIKNTPVLMKEGITLQVMQWMAFGFSMLFTLAAPLLARPGLAPFNKAQL
;
A
#
# COMPACT_ATOMS: atom_id res chain seq x y z
N MET A 1 -30.41 10.40 52.54
CA MET A 1 -30.55 10.68 51.09
C MET A 1 -29.57 11.79 50.73
N GLY A 2 -28.49 11.53 50.00
CA GLY A 2 -27.57 12.63 49.63
C GLY A 2 -26.20 12.27 49.05
N ALA A 3 -25.69 11.04 49.21
CA ALA A 3 -24.33 10.71 48.78
C ALA A 3 -24.21 10.00 47.42
N VAL A 4 -25.30 9.47 46.86
CA VAL A 4 -25.25 8.64 45.62
C VAL A 4 -25.24 9.49 44.34
N GLY A 5 -25.56 10.79 44.43
CA GLY A 5 -25.68 11.67 43.26
C GLY A 5 -24.37 12.20 42.68
N LEU A 6 -23.27 12.23 43.44
CA LEU A 6 -22.03 12.90 43.01
C LEU A 6 -21.10 11.99 42.20
N ALA A 7 -21.08 10.68 42.48
CA ALA A 7 -20.22 9.72 41.78
C ALA A 7 -20.65 9.48 40.31
N ALA A 8 -21.93 9.65 39.99
CA ALA A 8 -22.45 9.46 38.63
C ALA A 8 -21.97 10.53 37.63
N LYS A 9 -21.62 11.75 38.09
CA LYS A 9 -21.21 12.86 37.21
C LYS A 9 -19.76 12.74 36.71
N ILE A 10 -18.87 12.08 37.45
CA ILE A 10 -17.45 11.94 37.08
C ILE A 10 -17.22 10.71 36.16
N PHE A 11 -18.11 9.73 36.18
CA PHE A 11 -17.96 8.49 35.39
C PHE A 11 -18.55 8.58 33.97
N MET A 12 -19.45 9.53 33.70
CA MET A 12 -20.08 9.70 32.38
C MET A 12 -19.17 10.18 31.23
N PRO A 13 -18.17 11.07 31.39
CA PRO A 13 -17.36 11.54 30.25
C PRO A 13 -16.48 10.44 29.63
N LYS A 14 -16.08 9.43 30.41
CA LYS A 14 -15.23 8.33 29.92
C LYS A 14 -15.92 7.44 28.88
N PHE A 15 -17.24 7.27 29.01
CA PHE A 15 -18.01 6.40 28.10
C PHE A 15 -18.21 7.05 26.71
N PHE A 16 -18.27 8.39 26.66
CA PHE A 16 -18.34 9.12 25.40
C PHE A 16 -17.00 9.07 24.64
N LEU A 17 -15.88 9.28 25.34
CA LEU A 17 -14.54 9.15 24.74
C LEU A 17 -14.31 7.75 24.14
N LEU A 18 -14.74 6.69 24.84
CA LEU A 18 -14.58 5.32 24.35
C LEU A 18 -15.27 5.06 23.00
N ARG A 19 -16.33 5.82 22.68
CA ARG A 19 -17.02 5.73 21.39
C ARG A 19 -16.35 6.54 20.28
N LEU A 20 -15.57 7.55 20.63
CA LEU A 20 -14.85 8.39 19.66
C LEU A 20 -13.58 7.71 19.17
N ILE A 21 -12.91 6.93 20.03
CA ILE A 21 -11.64 6.25 19.73
C ILE A 21 -11.71 5.46 18.41
N PRO A 22 -12.73 4.61 18.14
CA PRO A 22 -12.77 3.85 16.89
C PRO A 22 -12.97 4.72 15.64
N TYR A 23 -13.64 5.87 15.76
CA TYR A 23 -13.75 6.81 14.64
C TYR A 23 -12.42 7.49 14.33
N ALA A 24 -11.65 7.81 15.37
CA ALA A 24 -10.31 8.36 15.20
C ALA A 24 -9.36 7.36 14.52
N LEU A 25 -9.60 6.04 14.60
CA LEU A 25 -8.82 5.01 13.91
C LEU A 25 -9.05 4.97 12.40
N ILE A 26 -10.18 5.46 11.89
CA ILE A 26 -10.45 5.46 10.44
C ILE A 26 -9.44 6.34 9.69
N ILE A 27 -9.07 7.48 10.27
CA ILE A 27 -8.13 8.44 9.68
C ILE A 27 -6.75 7.81 9.43
N PRO A 28 -6.04 7.23 10.42
CA PRO A 28 -4.75 6.60 10.19
C PRO A 28 -4.86 5.39 9.27
N ILE A 29 -5.94 4.59 9.31
CA ILE A 29 -6.13 3.45 8.39
C ILE A 29 -6.10 3.94 6.94
N ILE A 30 -6.97 4.90 6.59
CA ILE A 30 -7.05 5.44 5.23
C ILE A 30 -5.72 6.10 4.85
N LEU A 31 -5.08 6.81 5.77
CA LEU A 31 -3.80 7.47 5.52
C LEU A 31 -2.67 6.48 5.24
N PHE A 32 -2.53 5.41 6.03
CA PHE A 32 -1.48 4.42 5.82
C PHE A 32 -1.74 3.55 4.58
N GLU A 33 -2.99 3.22 4.27
CA GLU A 33 -3.34 2.53 3.04
C GLU A 33 -3.05 3.41 1.81
N ALA A 34 -3.47 4.69 1.84
CA ALA A 34 -3.21 5.62 0.75
C ALA A 34 -1.71 5.89 0.55
N LEU A 35 -0.93 6.03 1.63
CA LEU A 35 0.53 6.16 1.56
C LEU A 35 1.19 4.90 0.99
N SER A 36 0.70 3.72 1.39
CA SER A 36 1.19 2.44 0.88
C SER A 36 0.88 2.25 -0.61
N LEU A 37 -0.33 2.64 -1.05
CA LEU A 37 -0.74 2.62 -2.46
C LEU A 37 0.05 3.63 -3.30
N SER A 38 0.08 4.89 -2.87
CA SER A 38 0.74 5.97 -3.61
C SER A 38 2.25 5.72 -3.79
N GLY A 39 2.91 5.08 -2.83
CA GLY A 39 4.27 4.60 -2.98
C GLY A 39 5.24 5.67 -3.49
N CYS A 40 6.17 5.25 -4.34
CA CYS A 40 7.26 6.09 -4.85
C CYS A 40 6.82 7.34 -5.62
N VAL A 41 5.54 7.49 -5.99
CA VAL A 41 5.04 8.67 -6.71
C VAL A 41 5.24 9.96 -5.91
N SER A 42 5.33 9.86 -4.58
CA SER A 42 5.61 11.01 -3.74
C SER A 42 7.10 11.37 -3.80
N THR A 43 7.43 12.45 -4.51
CA THR A 43 8.77 13.09 -4.50
C THR A 43 9.02 13.85 -3.19
N SER A 44 8.39 13.45 -2.09
CA SER A 44 8.53 14.13 -0.81
C SER A 44 9.88 13.78 -0.18
N PRO A 45 10.79 14.77 0.02
CA PRO A 45 12.10 14.52 0.61
C PRO A 45 12.04 14.08 2.07
N ALA A 46 10.90 14.21 2.74
CA ALA A 46 10.74 13.95 4.17
C ALA A 46 10.63 12.45 4.54
N ILE A 47 10.29 11.57 3.58
CA ILE A 47 10.14 10.12 3.85
C ILE A 47 10.98 9.34 2.84
N PRO A 48 12.32 9.32 3.01
CA PRO A 48 13.17 8.46 2.19
C PRO A 48 12.78 7.00 2.48
N SER A 49 12.58 6.19 1.43
CA SER A 49 12.23 4.74 1.47
C SER A 49 10.76 4.30 1.44
N LEU A 50 9.88 5.11 0.86
CA LEU A 50 8.52 4.68 0.49
C LEU A 50 8.51 3.88 -0.83
N TYR A 51 9.23 2.76 -0.84
CA TYR A 51 9.32 1.82 -1.97
C TYR A 51 9.27 0.38 -1.47
N ILE A 52 8.80 -0.55 -2.31
CA ILE A 52 8.84 -1.99 -2.04
C ILE A 52 10.28 -2.48 -2.21
N VAL A 53 10.85 -2.19 -3.39
CA VAL A 53 12.19 -2.61 -3.77
C VAL A 53 12.92 -1.44 -4.41
N SER A 54 14.20 -1.29 -4.05
CA SER A 54 15.14 -0.46 -4.77
C SER A 54 16.16 -1.35 -5.46
N LEU A 55 16.27 -1.22 -6.77
CA LEU A 55 17.30 -1.83 -7.59
C LEU A 55 18.42 -0.80 -7.78
N ARG A 56 19.67 -1.17 -7.47
CA ARG A 56 20.85 -0.35 -7.70
C ARG A 56 21.84 -1.13 -8.55
N SER A 57 22.48 -0.48 -9.51
CA SER A 57 23.62 -1.10 -10.17
C SER A 57 24.81 -1.17 -9.21
N SER A 58 25.43 -2.33 -9.11
CA SER A 58 26.63 -2.59 -8.32
C SER A 58 27.92 -2.47 -9.15
N GLN A 59 27.82 -2.15 -10.45
CA GLN A 59 29.01 -2.01 -11.29
C GLN A 59 29.72 -0.68 -11.04
N ASN A 60 31.04 -0.78 -10.83
CA ASN A 60 31.96 0.34 -10.67
C ASN A 60 32.33 1.00 -12.01
N THR A 61 31.38 1.07 -12.95
CA THR A 61 31.52 1.85 -14.18
C THR A 61 30.96 3.25 -13.96
N THR A 62 31.64 4.25 -14.52
CA THR A 62 31.47 5.68 -14.18
C THR A 62 30.09 6.27 -14.48
N LEU A 63 29.25 5.59 -15.28
CA LEU A 63 27.91 6.05 -15.66
C LEU A 63 26.76 5.28 -14.98
N LEU A 64 26.92 3.98 -14.73
CA LEU A 64 25.86 3.13 -14.15
C LEU A 64 25.90 3.05 -12.63
N SER A 65 27.03 3.40 -11.99
CA SER A 65 27.22 3.30 -10.53
C SER A 65 26.20 4.11 -9.70
N GLN A 66 25.49 5.06 -10.30
CA GLN A 66 24.46 5.87 -9.63
C GLN A 66 23.02 5.52 -10.01
N VAL A 67 22.78 4.62 -10.98
CA VAL A 67 21.41 4.32 -11.43
C VAL A 67 20.67 3.54 -10.34
N GLN A 68 19.62 4.17 -9.81
CA GLN A 68 18.72 3.62 -8.81
C GLN A 68 17.28 3.63 -9.34
N VAL A 69 16.68 2.45 -9.44
CA VAL A 69 15.25 2.28 -9.73
C VAL A 69 14.53 1.93 -8.43
N ARG A 70 13.44 2.62 -8.13
CA ARG A 70 12.57 2.39 -6.97
C ARG A 70 11.18 2.00 -7.45
N LEU A 71 10.64 0.96 -6.86
CA LEU A 71 9.34 0.42 -7.21
C LEU A 71 8.34 0.59 -6.08
N GLY A 72 7.18 1.17 -6.38
CA GLY A 72 6.02 1.26 -5.50
C GLY A 72 4.85 0.42 -6.04
N TYR A 73 3.68 0.55 -5.40
CA TYR A 73 2.47 -0.16 -5.85
C TYR A 73 1.90 0.39 -7.16
N PHE A 74 1.86 1.71 -7.36
CA PHE A 74 1.33 2.34 -8.58
C PHE A 74 2.35 3.16 -9.38
N GLY A 75 3.55 3.32 -8.84
CA GLY A 75 4.57 4.18 -9.44
C GLY A 75 5.94 3.55 -9.41
N ILE A 76 6.75 3.96 -10.37
CA ILE A 76 8.17 3.63 -10.48
C ILE A 76 8.94 4.94 -10.53
N CYS A 77 10.09 4.99 -9.88
CA CYS A 77 11.00 6.12 -9.98
C CYS A 77 12.40 5.67 -10.38
N GLY A 78 13.03 6.42 -11.26
CA GLY A 78 14.38 6.18 -11.76
C GLY A 78 15.19 7.43 -11.53
N GLY A 79 16.47 7.27 -11.22
CA GLY A 79 17.31 8.41 -10.94
C GLY A 79 18.76 8.04 -10.66
N ASP A 80 19.59 9.06 -10.60
CA ASP A 80 21.01 8.98 -10.25
C ASP A 80 21.23 9.01 -8.72
N GLY A 81 20.18 8.97 -7.90
CA GLY A 81 20.29 9.11 -6.44
C GLY A 81 20.16 10.53 -5.92
N SER A 82 20.39 11.55 -6.77
CA SER A 82 20.24 12.96 -6.42
C SER A 82 18.91 13.52 -6.93
N THR A 83 18.54 13.12 -8.14
CA THR A 83 17.28 13.44 -8.82
C THR A 83 16.54 12.15 -9.11
N PHE A 84 15.21 12.17 -8.91
CA PHE A 84 14.35 11.03 -9.20
C PHE A 84 13.18 11.50 -10.07
N HIS A 85 13.02 10.85 -11.21
CA HIS A 85 11.85 11.00 -12.06
C HIS A 85 10.88 9.88 -11.73
N CYS A 86 9.66 10.25 -11.34
CA CYS A 86 8.62 9.31 -10.94
C CYS A 86 7.50 9.30 -11.98
N GLN A 87 7.08 8.10 -12.38
CA GLN A 87 6.03 7.90 -13.36
C GLN A 87 5.07 6.83 -12.85
N SER A 88 3.80 6.90 -13.28
CA SER A 88 2.88 5.79 -13.07
C SER A 88 3.20 4.66 -14.05
N SER A 89 3.26 3.43 -13.54
CA SER A 89 3.42 2.25 -14.39
C SER A 89 2.12 1.81 -15.06
N MET A 90 0.97 2.36 -14.66
CA MET A 90 -0.32 2.02 -15.26
C MET A 90 -0.53 2.77 -16.58
N GLY A 91 -0.83 2.01 -17.64
CA GLY A 91 -1.25 2.55 -18.94
C GLY A 91 -0.12 3.05 -19.84
N THR A 92 1.14 2.82 -19.47
CA THR A 92 2.33 3.25 -20.23
C THR A 92 3.11 2.03 -20.70
N SER A 93 3.59 2.01 -21.96
CA SER A 93 4.50 0.96 -22.43
C SER A 93 5.85 1.04 -21.71
N THR A 94 6.49 -0.10 -21.49
CA THR A 94 7.80 -0.22 -20.81
C THR A 94 8.88 0.65 -21.44
N ASP A 95 8.86 0.80 -22.77
CA ASP A 95 9.87 1.58 -23.50
C ASP A 95 9.74 3.08 -23.24
N LEU A 96 8.52 3.62 -23.36
CA LEU A 96 8.22 5.02 -23.00
C LEU A 96 8.47 5.27 -21.51
N LEU A 97 8.17 4.29 -20.66
CA LEU A 97 8.41 4.40 -19.22
C LEU A 97 9.91 4.49 -18.93
N ALA A 98 10.73 3.63 -19.53
CA ALA A 98 12.19 3.67 -19.40
C ALA A 98 12.78 4.99 -19.93
N ALA A 99 12.31 5.48 -21.08
CA ALA A 99 12.72 6.78 -21.64
C ALA A 99 12.41 7.95 -20.70
N ASN A 100 11.22 7.95 -20.10
CA ASN A 100 10.81 9.01 -19.17
C ASN A 100 11.50 8.92 -17.80
N LEU A 101 11.91 7.72 -17.39
CA LEU A 101 12.66 7.49 -16.14
C LEU A 101 14.13 7.93 -16.27
N PHE A 102 14.70 7.82 -17.47
CA PHE A 102 16.11 8.09 -17.75
C PHE A 102 16.28 8.97 -18.99
N PRO A 103 15.89 10.25 -18.92
CA PRO A 103 15.98 11.16 -20.06
C PRO A 103 17.43 11.40 -20.52
N ASP A 104 18.40 11.23 -19.63
CA ASP A 104 19.83 11.45 -19.92
C ASP A 104 20.49 10.27 -20.66
N ILE A 105 19.83 9.09 -20.67
CA ILE A 105 20.29 7.92 -21.42
C ILE A 105 19.63 8.00 -22.80
N ASN A 106 20.42 8.13 -23.85
CA ASN A 106 19.93 8.28 -25.23
C ASN A 106 19.39 6.94 -25.77
N LEU A 107 18.22 6.53 -25.26
CA LEU A 107 17.49 5.34 -25.68
C LEU A 107 16.88 5.60 -27.07
N ASN A 108 17.58 5.22 -28.14
CA ASN A 108 17.06 5.35 -29.51
C ASN A 108 15.99 4.27 -29.78
N ILE A 109 14.75 4.51 -29.34
CA ILE A 109 13.61 3.56 -29.30
C ILE A 109 12.94 3.35 -30.68
N ASN A 110 13.58 3.71 -31.79
CA ASN A 110 13.07 3.39 -33.14
C ASN A 110 13.34 1.94 -33.59
N GLY A 111 13.97 1.12 -32.74
CA GLY A 111 14.19 -0.30 -32.99
C GLY A 111 13.15 -1.16 -32.30
N SER A 112 12.26 -1.78 -33.09
CA SER A 112 11.46 -2.93 -32.63
C SER A 112 12.37 -3.97 -31.98
N TYR A 113 12.25 -4.17 -30.66
CA TYR A 113 12.95 -5.23 -29.94
C TYR A 113 12.33 -6.60 -30.28
N ALA A 114 12.59 -7.08 -31.49
CA ALA A 114 12.69 -8.52 -31.70
C ALA A 114 13.95 -8.96 -30.97
N ALA A 115 13.81 -9.78 -29.93
CA ALA A 115 14.91 -10.35 -29.17
C ALA A 115 16.00 -10.86 -30.15
N PRO A 116 17.23 -10.32 -30.12
CA PRO A 116 18.28 -10.87 -30.95
C PRO A 116 18.61 -12.27 -30.42
N PRO A 117 18.69 -13.30 -31.29
CA PRO A 117 19.22 -14.57 -30.86
C PRO A 117 20.64 -14.34 -30.32
N LEU A 118 20.94 -14.96 -29.18
CA LEU A 118 22.28 -15.07 -28.60
C LEU A 118 23.22 -15.72 -29.63
N THR A 119 23.75 -14.93 -30.57
CA THR A 119 24.87 -15.30 -31.41
C THR A 119 26.00 -14.30 -31.15
N SER A 120 27.01 -14.80 -30.47
CA SER A 120 28.27 -14.15 -30.20
C SER A 120 28.97 -13.77 -31.51
N ARG A 121 29.17 -12.46 -31.74
CA ARG A 121 30.34 -12.00 -32.49
C ARG A 121 30.66 -10.55 -32.13
N ALA A 122 31.90 -10.38 -31.68
CA ALA A 122 32.53 -9.10 -31.37
C ALA A 122 32.79 -8.28 -32.64
N ASP A 123 32.50 -6.98 -32.57
CA ASP A 123 33.30 -5.85 -33.11
C ASP A 123 32.40 -4.61 -33.31
N SER A 124 32.40 -3.71 -32.32
CA SER A 124 32.17 -2.25 -32.42
C SER A 124 32.06 -1.65 -31.01
N ASP A 125 33.21 -1.29 -30.47
CA ASP A 125 33.53 -1.17 -29.03
C ASP A 125 33.02 0.09 -28.29
N ASN A 126 31.91 0.71 -28.68
CA ASN A 126 31.25 1.69 -27.79
C ASN A 126 29.73 1.77 -28.00
N ALA A 127 29.24 1.73 -29.24
CA ALA A 127 27.80 1.80 -29.52
C ALA A 127 27.03 0.53 -29.13
N THR A 128 27.71 -0.62 -29.04
CA THR A 128 27.07 -1.92 -28.73
C THR A 128 26.98 -2.22 -27.24
N ALA A 129 27.83 -1.60 -26.41
CA ALA A 129 27.73 -1.69 -24.96
C ALA A 129 26.51 -0.90 -24.46
N ASP A 130 26.36 0.35 -24.91
CA ASP A 130 25.21 1.20 -24.58
C ASP A 130 23.87 0.57 -24.99
N ALA A 131 23.81 -0.05 -26.17
CA ALA A 131 22.59 -0.72 -26.64
C ALA A 131 22.23 -1.98 -25.82
N ARG A 132 23.22 -2.72 -25.31
CA ARG A 132 23.00 -3.87 -24.42
C ARG A 132 22.56 -3.43 -23.03
N GLU A 133 23.13 -2.35 -22.50
CA GLU A 133 22.74 -1.77 -21.22
C GLU A 133 21.32 -1.20 -21.27
N ALA A 134 20.97 -0.51 -22.35
CA ALA A 134 19.60 -0.07 -22.62
C ALA A 134 18.60 -1.23 -22.62
N GLY A 135 18.93 -2.35 -23.29
CA GLY A 135 18.09 -3.55 -23.31
C GLY A 135 17.90 -4.17 -21.92
N LEU A 136 18.95 -4.19 -21.09
CA LEU A 136 18.87 -4.68 -19.71
C LEU A 136 17.96 -3.80 -18.84
N ILE A 137 18.00 -2.47 -19.00
CA ILE A 137 17.11 -1.55 -18.26
C ILE A 137 15.66 -1.81 -18.63
N VAL A 138 15.36 -1.96 -19.93
CA VAL A 138 13.99 -2.25 -20.40
C VAL A 138 13.50 -3.60 -19.87
N ASP A 139 14.34 -4.64 -19.88
CA ASP A 139 13.99 -5.96 -19.35
C ASP A 139 13.78 -5.95 -17.83
N LEU A 140 14.63 -5.19 -17.11
CA LEU A 140 14.51 -4.98 -15.67
C LEU A 140 13.20 -4.26 -15.35
N VAL A 141 12.87 -3.18 -16.07
CA VAL A 141 11.62 -2.39 -15.92
C VAL A 141 10.40 -3.25 -16.29
N SER A 142 10.47 -4.03 -17.36
CA SER A 142 9.40 -4.94 -17.78
C SER A 142 9.09 -5.97 -16.70
N THR A 143 10.13 -6.65 -16.19
CA THR A 143 9.99 -7.62 -15.08
C THR A 143 9.41 -6.95 -13.82
N ALA A 144 9.85 -5.73 -13.54
CA ALA A 144 9.34 -4.92 -12.45
C ALA A 144 7.83 -4.62 -12.56
N VAL A 145 7.38 -4.22 -13.76
CA VAL A 145 5.98 -3.89 -14.05
C VAL A 145 5.10 -5.16 -14.03
N ASP A 146 5.60 -6.28 -14.52
CA ASP A 146 4.88 -7.55 -14.50
C ASP A 146 4.63 -8.02 -13.05
N LEU A 147 5.67 -7.98 -12.20
CA LEU A 147 5.54 -8.26 -10.77
C LEU A 147 4.58 -7.30 -10.05
N GLN A 148 4.60 -6.01 -10.42
CA GLN A 148 3.76 -4.99 -9.81
C GLN A 148 2.27 -5.19 -10.13
N THR A 149 1.94 -5.51 -11.39
CA THR A 149 0.56 -5.63 -11.88
C THR A 149 -0.13 -6.92 -11.45
N GLN A 150 0.60 -8.02 -11.34
CA GLN A 150 -0.02 -9.33 -11.16
C GLN A 150 -0.52 -9.61 -9.74
N VAL A 151 0.16 -9.10 -8.70
CA VAL A 151 -0.11 -9.56 -7.32
C VAL A 151 -0.39 -8.42 -6.33
N TYR A 152 0.40 -7.35 -6.36
CA TYR A 152 0.43 -6.41 -5.25
C TYR A 152 -0.68 -5.36 -5.30
N VAL A 153 -0.93 -4.79 -6.48
CA VAL A 153 -1.93 -3.73 -6.67
C VAL A 153 -3.33 -4.19 -6.32
N SER A 154 -3.71 -5.36 -6.82
CA SER A 154 -5.08 -5.88 -6.71
C SER A 154 -5.48 -6.15 -5.26
N VAL A 155 -4.57 -6.66 -4.43
CA VAL A 155 -4.89 -7.04 -3.04
C VAL A 155 -5.13 -5.82 -2.16
N LEU A 156 -4.24 -4.82 -2.22
CA LEU A 156 -4.32 -3.66 -1.33
C LEU A 156 -5.44 -2.69 -1.76
N ALA A 157 -5.68 -2.56 -3.08
CA ALA A 157 -6.83 -1.83 -3.60
C ALA A 157 -8.16 -2.52 -3.24
N ALA A 158 -8.23 -3.86 -3.32
CA ALA A 158 -9.40 -4.61 -2.89
C ALA A 158 -9.64 -4.44 -1.38
N ALA A 159 -8.58 -4.48 -0.56
CA ALA A 159 -8.68 -4.28 0.88
C ALA A 159 -9.32 -2.92 1.23
N ALA A 160 -8.84 -1.84 0.61
CA ALA A 160 -9.39 -0.49 0.78
C ALA A 160 -10.86 -0.40 0.31
N PHE A 161 -11.18 -1.01 -0.83
CA PHE A 161 -12.54 -1.07 -1.35
C PHE A 161 -13.50 -1.78 -0.38
N PHE A 162 -13.14 -2.95 0.13
CA PHE A 162 -13.93 -3.68 1.12
C PHE A 162 -14.03 -2.93 2.45
N PHE A 163 -12.99 -2.20 2.85
CA PHE A 163 -13.02 -1.34 4.04
C PHE A 163 -14.09 -0.25 3.90
N VAL A 164 -14.08 0.48 2.78
CA VAL A 164 -15.06 1.55 2.50
C VAL A 164 -16.49 1.00 2.46
N ILE A 165 -16.71 -0.16 1.80
CA ILE A 165 -18.02 -0.83 1.82
C ILE A 165 -18.45 -1.19 3.24
N GLY A 166 -17.53 -1.70 4.06
CA GLY A 166 -17.75 -1.96 5.48
C GLY A 166 -18.19 -0.71 6.25
N LEU A 167 -17.55 0.43 6.00
CA LEU A 167 -17.93 1.72 6.60
C LEU A 167 -19.32 2.17 6.16
N VAL A 168 -19.67 2.02 4.88
CA VAL A 168 -21.01 2.34 4.37
C VAL A 168 -22.07 1.48 5.07
N PHE A 169 -21.86 0.18 5.21
CA PHE A 169 -22.79 -0.67 5.95
C PHE A 169 -22.92 -0.28 7.43
N LEU A 170 -21.82 0.13 8.07
CA LEU A 170 -21.84 0.62 9.45
C LEU A 170 -22.65 1.91 9.57
N LEU A 171 -22.51 2.84 8.63
CA LEU A 171 -23.31 4.07 8.57
C LEU A 171 -24.80 3.75 8.36
N LEU A 172 -25.13 2.88 7.41
CA LEU A 172 -26.51 2.44 7.17
C LEU A 172 -27.12 1.81 8.43
N HIS A 173 -26.36 0.98 9.14
CA HIS A 173 -26.78 0.39 10.41
C HIS A 173 -27.06 1.44 11.48
N LYS A 174 -26.20 2.46 11.60
CA LYS A 174 -26.43 3.58 12.54
C LYS A 174 -27.65 4.42 12.19
N LEU A 175 -27.89 4.66 10.91
CA LEU A 175 -29.07 5.39 10.43
C LEU A 175 -30.35 4.62 10.73
N ASP A 176 -30.35 3.29 10.57
CA ASP A 176 -31.50 2.43 10.86
C ASP A 176 -31.85 2.44 12.36
N ILE A 177 -30.84 2.34 13.23
CA ILE A 177 -31.03 2.48 14.69
C ILE A 177 -31.59 3.87 15.05
N LYS A 178 -31.03 4.93 14.45
CA LYS A 178 -31.47 6.31 14.75
C LYS A 178 -32.93 6.55 14.35
N LYS A 179 -33.39 5.92 13.26
CA LYS A 179 -34.76 6.07 12.77
C LYS A 179 -35.80 5.35 13.66
N GLY A 180 -35.37 4.56 14.65
CA GLY A 180 -36.28 3.86 15.56
C GLY A 180 -37.13 2.79 14.86
N ASN A 181 -36.77 2.41 13.63
CA ASN A 181 -37.53 1.47 12.81
C ASN A 181 -37.19 0.03 13.22
N SER A 182 -37.38 -0.26 14.51
CA SER A 182 -36.95 -1.48 15.18
C SER A 182 -37.82 -2.71 14.87
N ASP A 183 -38.77 -2.59 13.94
CA ASP A 183 -39.74 -3.64 13.64
C ASP A 183 -39.18 -4.78 12.76
N LYS A 184 -37.94 -4.68 12.28
CA LYS A 184 -37.33 -5.69 11.39
C LYS A 184 -36.03 -6.27 11.95
N PRO A 185 -36.07 -7.12 12.99
CA PRO A 185 -34.88 -7.70 13.62
C PRO A 185 -34.02 -8.51 12.63
N ARG A 186 -34.65 -9.14 11.63
CA ARG A 186 -33.97 -9.92 10.58
C ARG A 186 -33.05 -9.05 9.70
N ARG A 187 -33.45 -7.83 9.36
CA ARG A 187 -32.66 -6.92 8.51
C ARG A 187 -31.42 -6.41 9.24
N SER A 188 -31.58 -6.02 10.51
CA SER A 188 -30.46 -5.57 11.36
C SER A 188 -29.41 -6.68 11.53
N ALA A 189 -29.83 -7.93 11.75
CA ALA A 189 -28.90 -9.06 11.88
C ALA A 189 -28.06 -9.28 10.61
N ILE A 190 -28.68 -9.18 9.43
CA ILE A 190 -27.99 -9.34 8.14
C ILE A 190 -26.97 -8.20 7.93
N ILE A 191 -27.36 -6.95 8.18
CA ILE A 191 -26.46 -5.80 8.02
C ILE A 191 -25.27 -5.90 8.98
N LYS A 192 -25.49 -6.32 10.24
CA LYS A 192 -24.41 -6.54 11.21
C LYS A 192 -23.43 -7.60 10.74
N ARG A 193 -23.93 -8.75 10.28
CA ARG A 193 -23.10 -9.84 9.76
C ARG A 193 -22.33 -9.42 8.51
N GLY A 194 -22.97 -8.67 7.60
CA GLY A 194 -22.33 -8.11 6.41
C GLY A 194 -21.23 -7.10 6.75
N THR A 195 -21.50 -6.16 7.64
CA THR A 195 -20.51 -5.15 8.10
C THR A 195 -19.28 -5.84 8.69
N PHE A 196 -19.48 -6.76 9.63
CA PHE A 196 -18.38 -7.46 10.29
C PHE A 196 -17.61 -8.35 9.30
N GLY A 197 -18.32 -9.04 8.40
CA GLY A 197 -17.71 -9.85 7.35
C GLY A 197 -16.82 -9.04 6.41
N MET A 198 -17.28 -7.87 5.95
CA MET A 198 -16.49 -7.00 5.05
C MET A 198 -15.28 -6.38 5.76
N LEU A 199 -15.43 -5.96 7.01
CA LEU A 199 -14.30 -5.43 7.80
C LEU A 199 -13.25 -6.51 8.12
N MET A 200 -13.68 -7.72 8.47
CA MET A 200 -12.77 -8.85 8.66
C MET A 200 -12.08 -9.27 7.37
N LEU A 201 -12.81 -9.30 6.24
CA LEU A 201 -12.24 -9.60 4.93
C LEU A 201 -11.18 -8.56 4.54
N SER A 202 -11.51 -7.27 4.66
CA SER A 202 -10.56 -6.18 4.42
C SER A 202 -9.32 -6.31 5.31
N THR A 203 -9.48 -6.51 6.62
CA THR A 203 -8.37 -6.71 7.56
C THR A 203 -7.51 -7.92 7.16
N GLY A 204 -8.14 -9.02 6.74
CA GLY A 204 -7.46 -10.20 6.24
C GLY A 204 -6.64 -9.92 4.98
N LEU A 205 -7.15 -9.13 4.04
CA LEU A 205 -6.42 -8.72 2.84
C LEU A 205 -5.22 -7.81 3.16
N VAL A 206 -5.37 -6.85 4.08
CA VAL A 206 -4.24 -6.01 4.54
C VAL A 206 -3.17 -6.88 5.21
N PHE A 207 -3.57 -7.85 6.03
CA PHE A 207 -2.65 -8.81 6.64
C PHE A 207 -1.91 -9.64 5.60
N THR A 208 -2.63 -10.21 4.63
CA THR A 208 -2.04 -10.98 3.53
C THR A 208 -1.07 -10.13 2.73
N ALA A 209 -1.38 -8.86 2.47
CA ALA A 209 -0.48 -7.95 1.77
C ALA A 209 0.80 -7.66 2.58
N ALA A 210 0.68 -7.38 3.88
CA ALA A 210 1.81 -7.14 4.77
C ALA A 210 2.71 -8.37 4.95
N LEU A 211 2.13 -9.57 4.99
CA LEU A 211 2.88 -10.82 4.96
C LEU A 211 3.58 -11.02 3.62
N ALA A 212 2.87 -10.85 2.51
CA ALA A 212 3.42 -11.04 1.18
C ALA A 212 4.62 -10.13 0.93
N THR A 213 4.55 -8.85 1.32
CA THR A 213 5.70 -7.93 1.20
C THR A 213 6.87 -8.34 2.07
N THR A 214 6.61 -8.77 3.32
CA THR A 214 7.64 -9.24 4.24
C THR A 214 8.39 -10.46 3.68
N GLU A 215 7.66 -11.47 3.20
CA GLU A 215 8.24 -12.69 2.62
C GLU A 215 9.01 -12.38 1.34
N THR A 216 8.43 -11.57 0.46
CA THR A 216 9.06 -11.16 -0.81
C THR A 216 10.38 -10.46 -0.54
N ALA A 217 10.42 -9.57 0.44
CA ALA A 217 11.62 -8.82 0.74
C ALA A 217 12.73 -9.69 1.35
N GLY A 218 12.36 -10.66 2.21
CA GLY A 218 13.30 -11.66 2.72
C GLY A 218 13.91 -12.51 1.61
N VAL A 219 13.09 -13.00 0.67
CA VAL A 219 13.54 -13.80 -0.48
C VAL A 219 14.45 -12.98 -1.40
N LEU A 220 14.11 -11.73 -1.68
CA LEU A 220 14.91 -10.85 -2.53
C LEU A 220 16.30 -10.59 -1.91
N LYS A 221 16.34 -10.30 -0.61
CA LYS A 221 17.60 -10.08 0.10
C LYS A 221 18.52 -11.30 -0.02
N HIS A 222 17.99 -12.49 0.25
CA HIS A 222 18.79 -13.72 0.17
C HIS A 222 19.25 -14.04 -1.25
N SER A 223 18.37 -13.82 -2.24
CA SER A 223 18.69 -14.07 -3.65
C SER A 223 19.82 -13.16 -4.15
N THR A 224 19.87 -11.91 -3.69
CA THR A 224 20.97 -11.01 -4.05
C THR A 224 22.31 -11.34 -3.39
N GLU A 225 22.30 -11.80 -2.13
CA GLU A 225 23.53 -12.21 -1.44
C GLU A 225 24.12 -13.50 -2.03
N ALA A 226 23.27 -14.40 -2.54
CA ALA A 226 23.69 -15.65 -3.16
C ALA A 226 24.45 -15.44 -4.47
N ILE A 227 24.20 -14.35 -5.20
CA ILE A 227 24.80 -14.12 -6.52
C ILE A 227 25.93 -13.08 -6.41
N LYS A 228 27.09 -13.54 -5.93
CA LYS A 228 28.31 -12.73 -5.67
C LYS A 228 28.88 -11.92 -6.84
N ASN A 229 28.35 -12.07 -8.05
CA ASN A 229 28.80 -11.34 -9.25
C ASN A 229 27.65 -10.68 -10.04
N THR A 230 26.46 -10.53 -9.43
CA THR A 230 25.38 -9.82 -10.14
C THR A 230 25.62 -8.32 -10.13
N PRO A 231 25.39 -7.64 -11.27
CA PRO A 231 25.52 -6.20 -11.37
C PRO A 231 24.39 -5.45 -10.67
N VAL A 232 23.48 -6.10 -9.93
CA VAL A 232 22.28 -5.48 -9.34
C VAL A 232 22.21 -5.77 -7.84
N LEU A 233 22.40 -4.74 -7.03
CA LEU A 233 22.17 -4.75 -5.59
C LEU A 233 20.72 -4.34 -5.30
N MET A 234 19.94 -5.24 -4.69
CA MET A 234 18.58 -4.93 -4.27
C MET A 234 18.55 -4.50 -2.80
N LYS A 235 17.86 -3.40 -2.51
CA LYS A 235 17.63 -2.91 -1.15
C LYS A 235 16.13 -2.84 -0.87
N GLU A 236 15.70 -3.48 0.20
CA GLU A 236 14.33 -3.44 0.71
C GLU A 236 13.96 -2.05 1.27
N GLY A 237 12.69 -1.65 1.10
CA GLY A 237 12.12 -0.48 1.78
C GLY A 237 11.40 -0.86 3.07
N ILE A 238 12.15 -0.83 4.19
CA ILE A 238 11.63 -1.15 5.54
C ILE A 238 10.44 -0.24 5.92
N THR A 239 10.45 1.04 5.50
CA THR A 239 9.38 1.99 5.85
C THR A 239 8.02 1.54 5.32
N LEU A 240 7.96 1.01 4.11
CA LEU A 240 6.71 0.54 3.52
C LEU A 240 6.17 -0.68 4.27
N GLN A 241 7.04 -1.62 4.65
CA GLN A 241 6.68 -2.77 5.48
C GLN A 241 6.09 -2.34 6.82
N VAL A 242 6.73 -1.39 7.51
CA VAL A 242 6.24 -0.85 8.78
C VAL A 242 4.87 -0.18 8.61
N MET A 243 4.67 0.63 7.55
CA MET A 243 3.38 1.27 7.28
C MET A 243 2.26 0.25 7.07
N GLN A 244 2.53 -0.86 6.40
CA GLN A 244 1.54 -1.93 6.18
C GLN A 244 1.18 -2.68 7.44
N TRP A 245 2.15 -3.00 8.29
CA TRP A 245 1.89 -3.58 9.61
C TRP A 245 1.11 -2.64 10.53
N MET A 246 1.38 -1.33 10.45
CA MET A 246 0.61 -0.31 11.16
C MET A 246 -0.82 -0.23 10.64
N ALA A 247 -1.03 -0.22 9.32
CA ALA A 247 -2.35 -0.27 8.70
C ALA A 247 -3.13 -1.50 9.17
N PHE A 248 -2.50 -2.69 9.14
CA PHE A 248 -3.08 -3.92 9.66
C PHE A 248 -3.47 -3.79 11.14
N GLY A 249 -2.57 -3.29 11.99
CA GLY A 249 -2.82 -3.13 13.42
C GLY A 249 -4.01 -2.23 13.71
N PHE A 250 -4.10 -1.08 13.03
CA PHE A 250 -5.23 -0.17 13.17
C PHE A 250 -6.53 -0.76 12.61
N SER A 251 -6.49 -1.42 11.46
CA SER A 251 -7.65 -2.10 10.86
C SER A 251 -8.18 -3.22 11.75
N MET A 252 -7.30 -4.01 12.35
CA MET A 252 -7.68 -5.06 13.31
C MET A 252 -8.31 -4.44 14.56
N LEU A 253 -7.71 -3.39 15.12
CA LEU A 253 -8.27 -2.69 16.29
C LEU A 253 -9.65 -2.09 15.99
N PHE A 254 -9.82 -1.49 14.80
CA PHE A 254 -11.11 -0.97 14.34
C PHE A 254 -12.15 -2.07 14.19
N THR A 255 -11.79 -3.19 13.56
CA THR A 255 -12.68 -4.34 13.35
C THR A 255 -13.12 -4.96 14.68
N LEU A 256 -12.23 -5.05 15.67
CA LEU A 256 -12.56 -5.50 17.03
C LEU A 256 -13.45 -4.49 17.79
N ALA A 257 -13.30 -3.19 17.52
CA ALA A 257 -14.10 -2.14 18.14
C ALA A 257 -15.48 -1.92 17.47
N ALA A 258 -15.65 -2.31 16.21
CA ALA A 258 -16.89 -2.10 15.45
C ALA A 258 -18.15 -2.70 16.11
N PRO A 259 -18.12 -3.91 16.72
CA PRO A 259 -19.27 -4.44 17.48
C PRO A 259 -19.68 -3.56 18.67
N LEU A 260 -18.72 -2.88 19.31
CA LEU A 260 -19.00 -1.96 20.43
C LEU A 260 -19.71 -0.69 19.96
N LEU A 261 -19.38 -0.21 18.75
CA LEU A 261 -20.05 0.94 18.11
C LEU A 261 -21.49 0.62 17.68
N ALA A 262 -21.78 -0.65 17.38
CA ALA A 262 -23.08 -1.12 16.96
C ALA A 262 -24.06 -1.33 18.13
N ARG A 263 -23.60 -1.28 19.38
CA ARG A 263 -24.50 -1.34 20.54
C ARG A 263 -25.33 -0.05 20.59
N PRO A 264 -26.67 -0.15 20.62
CA PRO A 264 -27.51 1.02 20.86
C PRO A 264 -27.05 1.61 22.18
N GLY A 265 -26.62 2.87 22.15
CA GLY A 265 -26.26 3.51 23.38
C GLY A 265 -27.46 3.51 24.30
N LEU A 266 -27.25 3.26 25.60
CA LEU A 266 -28.23 3.58 26.63
C LEU A 266 -28.72 4.99 26.31
N ALA A 267 -29.88 5.09 25.67
CA ALA A 267 -30.51 6.37 25.46
C ALA A 267 -30.65 6.96 26.87
N PRO A 268 -30.28 8.23 27.11
CA PRO A 268 -30.52 8.84 28.40
C PRO A 268 -32.00 8.62 28.69
N PHE A 269 -32.26 7.86 29.76
CA PHE A 269 -33.59 7.49 30.22
C PHE A 269 -34.43 8.78 30.19
N ASN A 270 -35.31 8.90 29.20
CA ASN A 270 -36.01 10.14 28.98
C ASN A 270 -36.97 10.29 30.17
N LYS A 271 -36.71 11.26 31.06
CA LYS A 271 -37.46 11.48 32.29
C LYS A 271 -38.93 11.89 32.07
N ALA A 272 -39.41 11.90 30.83
CA ALA A 272 -40.75 12.33 30.46
C ALA A 272 -41.83 11.21 30.57
N GLN A 273 -41.63 10.21 31.42
CA GLN A 273 -42.60 9.13 31.70
C GLN A 273 -43.02 9.10 33.18
N LEU A 274 -42.92 10.22 33.88
CA LEU A 274 -43.53 10.45 35.20
C LEU A 274 -44.55 11.57 35.10
#